data_AF-A0A377VET2-F1
#
_entry.id   AF-A0A377VET2-F1
#
_cell.length_a   1.000
_cell.length_b   1.000
_cell.length_c   1.000
_cell.angle_alpha   90.00
_cell.angle_beta   90.00
_cell.angle_gamma   90.00
#
_symmetry.space_group_name_H-M   'P 1'
#
loop_
_entity.id
_entity.type
_entity.pdbx_description
1 polymer ?
#
loop_
_entity_poly.entity_id
_entity_poly.type
_entity_poly.pdbx_seq_one_letter_code
_entity_poly.pdbx_strand_id
1 'polypeptide(L)' 'MDKLNAQLASAEEKLGDSELYDASRKAELTECLQQQASAKSGLEECEMAWLEAQEQLERMLQEG' A
#
# COMPACT_ATOMS: atom_id res chain seq x y z
N MET A 1 4.92 -3.25 -6.63
CA MET A 1 5.19 -2.81 -5.24
C MET A 1 5.81 -1.42 -5.16
N ASP A 2 6.92 -1.10 -5.84
CA ASP A 2 7.63 0.19 -5.68
C ASP A 2 6.76 1.45 -5.80
N LYS A 3 5.86 1.49 -6.78
CA LYS A 3 4.91 2.60 -6.95
C LYS A 3 3.97 2.75 -5.75
N LEU A 4 3.47 1.63 -5.21
CA LEU A 4 2.58 1.62 -4.05
C LEU A 4 3.34 2.00 -2.78
N ASN A 5 4.58 1.53 -2.63
CA ASN A 5 5.46 1.94 -1.52
C ASN A 5 5.78 3.45 -1.57
N ALA A 6 6.05 4.00 -2.77
CA ALA A 6 6.28 5.43 -2.93
C ALA A 6 5.01 6.26 -2.63
N GLN A 7 3.83 5.78 -3.06
CA GLN A 7 2.55 6.41 -2.73
C GLN A 7 2.28 6.36 -1.22
N LEU A 8 2.56 5.21 -0.58
CA LEU A 8 2.40 5.04 0.85
C LEU A 8 3.33 5.97 1.63
N ALA A 9 4.61 6.02 1.28
CA ALA A 9 5.58 6.90 1.92
C ALA A 9 5.21 8.37 1.79
N SER A 10 4.74 8.81 0.61
CA SER A 10 4.29 10.19 0.41
C SER A 10 3.03 10.52 1.21
N ALA A 11 2.07 9.59 1.30
CA ALA A 11 0.88 9.78 2.13
C ALA A 11 1.26 9.85 3.63
N GLU A 12 2.17 9.01 4.10
CA GLU A 12 2.63 8.98 5.49
C GLU A 12 3.45 10.22 5.88
N GLU A 13 4.28 10.73 4.96
CA GLU A 13 4.98 12.02 5.14
C GLU A 13 3.99 13.16 5.34
N LYS A 14 2.94 13.24 4.50
CA LYS A 14 1.89 14.24 4.64
C LYS A 14 1.07 14.07 5.91
N LEU A 15 0.74 12.84 6.30
CA LEU A 15 0.03 12.56 7.56
C LEU A 15 0.86 12.91 8.80
N GLY A 16 2.18 13.05 8.67
CA GLY A 16 3.06 13.56 9.71
C GLY A 16 3.00 15.08 9.91
N ASP A 17 2.44 15.83 8.96
CA ASP A 17 2.24 17.28 9.06
C ASP A 17 1.07 17.59 10.00
N SER A 18 1.36 18.23 11.14
CA SER A 18 0.34 18.60 12.13
C SER A 18 -0.64 19.65 11.61
N GLU A 19 -0.25 20.47 10.62
CA GLU A 19 -1.13 21.46 10.00
C GLU A 19 -2.19 20.81 9.10
N LEU A 20 -1.97 19.58 8.63
CA LEU A 20 -2.93 18.84 7.79
C LEU A 20 -4.25 18.55 8.52
N TYR A 21 -4.21 18.54 9.85
CA TYR A 21 -5.39 18.31 10.69
C TYR A 21 -6.24 19.56 10.94
N ASP A 22 -5.86 20.70 10.36
CA ASP A 22 -6.69 21.90 10.39
C ASP A 22 -8.04 21.66 9.68
N ALA A 23 -9.09 22.32 10.19
CA ALA A 23 -10.44 22.16 9.65
C ALA A 23 -10.55 22.56 8.16
N SER A 24 -9.70 23.49 7.70
CA SER A 24 -9.61 23.91 6.30
C SER A 24 -8.98 22.87 5.37
N ARG A 25 -8.18 21.94 5.90
CA ARG A 25 -7.44 20.93 5.13
C ARG A 25 -8.04 19.52 5.20
N LYS A 26 -9.27 19.38 5.73
CA LYS A 26 -9.97 18.08 5.84
C LYS A 26 -10.06 17.30 4.52
N ALA A 27 -10.21 17.99 3.39
CA ALA A 27 -10.25 17.33 2.08
C ALA A 27 -8.91 16.67 1.76
N GLU A 28 -7.80 17.38 1.99
CA GLU A 28 -6.44 16.89 1.79
C GLU A 28 -6.09 15.76 2.77
N LEU A 29 -6.50 15.88 4.05
CA LEU A 29 -6.37 14.81 5.04
C LEU A 29 -7.10 13.54 4.60
N THR A 30 -8.34 13.69 4.14
CA THR A 30 -9.15 12.56 3.66
C THR A 30 -8.50 11.88 2.46
N GLU A 31 -7.97 12.68 1.52
CA GLU A 31 -7.24 12.16 0.37
C GLU A 31 -5.98 11.39 0.79
N CYS A 32 -5.19 11.92 1.72
CA CYS A 32 -3.98 11.24 2.22
C CYS A 32 -4.32 9.90 2.90
N LEU A 33 -5.37 9.85 3.72
CA LEU A 33 -5.84 8.63 4.36
C LEU A 33 -6.34 7.60 3.33
N GLN A 34 -7.07 8.05 2.30
CA GLN A 34 -7.53 7.19 1.22
C GLN A 34 -6.37 6.62 0.42
N GLN A 35 -5.38 7.45 0.09
CA GLN A 35 -4.16 7.03 -0.62
C GLN A 35 -3.36 6.02 0.21
N GLN A 36 -3.19 6.26 1.51
CA GLN A 36 -2.52 5.35 2.42
C GLN A 36 -3.23 3.98 2.46
N ALA A 37 -4.55 3.97 2.67
CA ALA A 37 -5.33 2.74 2.74
C ALA A 37 -5.29 1.94 1.43
N SER A 38 -5.46 2.63 0.30
CA SER A 38 -5.40 2.00 -1.02
C SER A 38 -4.02 1.43 -1.33
N ALA A 39 -2.95 2.14 -0.95
CA ALA A 39 -1.58 1.67 -1.17
C ALA A 39 -1.27 0.43 -0.32
N LYS A 40 -1.70 0.40 0.95
CA LYS A 40 -1.53 -0.77 1.84
C LYS A 40 -2.28 -2.00 1.32
N SER A 41 -3.56 -1.85 0.96
CA SER A 41 -4.36 -2.95 0.38
C SER A 41 -3.70 -3.50 -0.89
N GLY A 42 -3.24 -2.61 -1.78
CA GLY A 42 -2.58 -3.04 -3.02
C GLY A 42 -1.25 -3.75 -2.80
N LEU A 43 -0.50 -3.39 -1.74
CA LEU A 43 0.74 -4.09 -1.37
C LEU A 43 0.42 -5.49 -0.84
N GLU A 44 -0.54 -5.61 0.07
CA GLU A 44 -1.00 -6.90 0.61
C GLU A 44 -1.50 -7.83 -0.51
N GLU A 45 -2.28 -7.31 -1.46
CA GLU A 45 -2.73 -8.08 -2.63
C GLU A 45 -1.55 -8.57 -3.49
N CYS A 46 -0.55 -7.70 -3.72
CA CYS A 46 0.66 -8.10 -4.46
C CYS A 46 1.45 -9.19 -3.73
N GLU A 47 1.57 -9.08 -2.40
CA GLU A 47 2.26 -10.07 -1.57
C GLU A 47 1.54 -11.42 -1.61
N MET A 48 0.21 -11.42 -1.47
CA MET A 48 -0.60 -12.63 -1.56
C MET A 48 -0.49 -13.31 -2.93
N ALA A 49 -0.58 -12.54 -4.02
CA ALA A 49 -0.42 -13.07 -5.37
C ALA A 49 0.98 -13.65 -5.62
N TRP A 50 2.01 -13.03 -5.03
CA TRP A 50 3.38 -13.52 -5.13
C TRP A 50 3.57 -14.83 -4.35
N LEU A 51 3.04 -14.92 -3.13
CA LEU A 51 3.05 -16.14 -2.32
C LEU A 51 2.33 -17.29 -3.05
N GLU A 52 1.16 -17.03 -3.59
CA GLU A 52 0.40 -18.04 -4.35
C GLU A 52 1.18 -18.53 -5.58
N ALA A 53 1.80 -17.62 -6.34
CA ALA A 53 2.63 -17.99 -7.49
C ALA A 53 3.87 -18.80 -7.08
N GLN A 54 4.49 -18.47 -5.95
CA GLN A 54 5.62 -19.22 -5.40
C GLN A 54 5.20 -20.64 -4.98
N GLU A 55 4.10 -20.78 -4.24
CA GLU A 55 3.57 -22.09 -3.82
C GLU A 55 3.24 -22.97 -5.02
N GLN A 56 2.65 -22.40 -6.08
CA GLN A 56 2.39 -23.12 -7.32
C GLN A 56 3.68 -23.61 -8.00
N LEU A 57 4.71 -22.77 -8.06
CA LEU A 57 6.01 -23.13 -8.62
C LEU A 57 6.68 -24.25 -7.81
N GLU A 58 6.67 -24.14 -6.48
CA GLU A 58 7.23 -25.17 -5.60
C GLU A 58 6.52 -26.52 -5.79
N ARG A 59 5.19 -26.53 -5.93
CA ARG A 59 4.43 -27.74 -6.23
C ARG A 59 4.86 -28.36 -7.56
N MET A 60 5.00 -27.54 -8.61
CA MET A 60 5.46 -28.02 -9.92
C MET A 60 6.87 -28.61 -9.88
N LEU A 61 7.76 -28.04 -9.06
CA LEU A 61 9.14 -28.52 -8.90
C LEU A 61 9.22 -29.80 -8.04
N GLN A 62 8.30 -30.01 -7.11
CA GLN A 62 8.23 -31.23 -6.30
C GLN A 62 7.55 -32.39 -7.03
N GLU A 63 6.62 -32.11 -7.93
CA GLU A 63 5.91 -33.10 -8.75
C GLU A 63 6.70 -33.50 -10.01
N GLY A 64 7.79 -32.79 -10.34
CA GLY A 64 8.62 -32.97 -11.53
C GLY A 64 9.87 -33.84 -11.35
#